data_AF-A0A913XQR7-F1
#
_entry.id   AF-A0A913XQR7-F1
#
_cell.length_a   1.000
_cell.length_b   1.000
_cell.length_c   1.000
_cell.angle_alpha   90.00
_cell.angle_beta   90.00
_cell.angle_gamma   90.00
#
_symmetry.space_group_name_H-M   'P 1'
#
loop_
_entity.id
_entity.type
_entity.pdbx_description
1 polymer ?
#
loop_
_entity_poly.entity_id
_entity_poly.type
_entity_poly.pdbx_seq_one_letter_code
_entity_poly.pdbx_strand_id
1 'polypeptide(L)'
;MSLRLDIKRSGSLTNYFSNVVRSRFKWFWRFMGMFPWISDLSTIVLLRAMEKTIPRIPDQTTHHDYKTYDGLYDESRTVHALLLPKMSKAKTSKLPDVDEVKELFRRKEFKPEDHRQSSVFFPFWAQWFVHQFFNSSTEVPGTPQWQTGFNLSQLYGSFKHEQEMRTFDKGRIKTESVNGEEYPRTTENQFKGYKIAGHQAFMGDKVFDVPVMPFNALPGIMAIHTVMIRNHNRNAERLATAYPRMDDEEIFQKAKLISIAQVMKVTMEDYVNKHILASNVEIRFRPNLLKTRHWRYFKPASFMPSNSISSEFNFLYRWHQL
;
A
#
# COMPACT_ATOMS: atom_id res chain seq x y z
N MET A 1 35.34 -22.26 -2.38
CA MET A 1 35.43 -20.81 -2.67
C MET A 1 34.36 -20.12 -1.84
N SER A 2 34.72 -19.61 -0.66
CA SER A 2 33.74 -19.05 0.28
C SER A 2 33.17 -17.74 -0.28
N LEU A 3 31.86 -17.71 -0.55
CA LEU A 3 31.10 -16.48 -0.71
C LEU A 3 31.00 -15.76 0.64
N ARG A 4 32.13 -15.24 1.14
CA ARG A 4 32.11 -14.03 1.98
C ARG A 4 31.81 -12.89 1.03
N LEU A 5 30.52 -12.73 0.72
CA LEU A 5 30.02 -11.52 0.11
C LEU A 5 30.37 -10.39 1.06
N ASP A 6 31.34 -9.58 0.65
CA ASP A 6 31.50 -8.21 1.12
C ASP A 6 30.21 -7.45 0.79
N ILE A 7 29.18 -7.66 1.60
CA ILE A 7 28.13 -6.67 1.77
C ILE A 7 28.81 -5.53 2.51
N LYS A 8 29.52 -4.67 1.77
CA LYS A 8 29.83 -3.32 2.26
C LYS A 8 28.48 -2.71 2.61
N ARG A 9 28.17 -2.59 3.91
CA ARG A 9 27.06 -1.76 4.37
C ARG A 9 27.17 -0.44 3.63
N SER A 10 26.18 -0.10 2.83
CA SER A 10 26.07 1.19 2.16
C SER A 10 25.80 2.26 3.23
N GLY A 11 26.83 2.60 3.98
CA GLY A 11 26.74 3.50 5.11
C GLY A 11 28.04 4.26 5.23
N SER A 12 28.10 5.45 4.64
CA SER A 12 29.10 6.43 5.04
C SER A 12 29.03 6.64 6.56
N LEU A 13 30.11 7.15 7.17
CA LEU A 13 30.10 7.57 8.58
C LEU A 13 28.88 8.47 8.88
N THR A 14 28.49 9.31 7.92
CA THR A 14 27.29 10.15 7.97
C THR A 14 25.99 9.34 8.10
N ASN A 15 25.82 8.27 7.32
CA ASN A 15 24.64 7.40 7.40
C ASN A 15 24.62 6.62 8.72
N TYR A 16 25.78 6.16 9.19
CA TYR A 16 25.89 5.50 10.49
C TYR A 16 25.49 6.45 11.62
N PHE A 17 26.07 7.66 11.65
CA PHE A 17 25.76 8.66 12.68
C PHE A 17 24.28 9.08 12.63
N SER A 18 23.75 9.33 11.42
CA SER A 18 22.33 9.62 11.22
C SER A 18 21.42 8.50 11.75
N ASN A 19 21.78 7.23 11.53
CA ASN A 19 21.03 6.10 12.08
C ASN A 19 21.12 6.04 13.61
N VAL A 20 22.30 6.26 14.19
CA VAL A 20 22.48 6.28 15.65
C VAL A 20 21.63 7.38 16.29
N VAL A 21 21.69 8.60 15.75
CA VAL A 21 20.91 9.73 16.26
C VAL A 21 19.42 9.46 16.19
N ARG A 22 18.93 8.95 15.05
CA ARG A 22 17.50 8.65 14.85
C ARG A 22 17.00 7.48 15.71
N SER A 23 17.83 6.48 16.00
CA SER A 23 17.40 5.25 16.66
C SER A 23 17.60 5.20 18.17
N ARG A 24 18.59 5.90 18.76
CA ARG A 24 18.96 5.70 20.18
C ARG A 24 18.33 6.69 21.17
N PHE A 25 18.11 7.95 20.79
CA PHE A 25 17.70 9.01 21.73
C PHE A 25 16.18 9.17 21.85
N LYS A 26 15.47 8.14 22.33
CA LYS A 26 14.00 8.14 22.41
C LYS A 26 13.42 9.33 23.17
N TRP A 27 13.96 9.66 24.34
CA TRP A 27 13.47 10.77 25.16
C TRP A 27 13.59 12.13 24.44
N PHE A 28 14.72 12.34 23.75
CA PHE A 28 14.97 13.55 22.97
C PHE A 28 13.96 13.67 21.84
N TRP A 29 13.75 12.59 21.07
CA TRP A 29 12.78 12.62 19.98
C TRP A 29 11.33 12.76 20.46
N ARG A 30 10.97 12.19 21.63
CA ARG A 30 9.67 12.44 22.27
C ARG A 30 9.48 13.91 22.63
N PHE A 31 10.51 14.53 23.21
CA PHE A 31 10.51 15.97 23.50
C PHE A 31 10.38 16.81 22.21
N MET A 32 11.17 16.50 21.18
CA MET A 32 11.10 17.18 19.88
C MET A 32 9.72 17.00 19.21
N GLY A 33 9.08 15.84 19.38
CA GLY A 33 7.74 15.55 18.90
C GLY A 33 6.62 16.35 19.58
N MET A 34 6.89 17.04 20.69
CA MET A 34 5.94 17.97 21.32
C MET A 34 5.74 19.23 20.47
N PHE A 35 6.70 19.56 19.61
CA PHE A 35 6.68 20.78 18.80
C PHE A 35 6.15 20.49 17.39
N PRO A 36 4.97 21.02 17.02
CA PRO A 36 4.36 20.76 15.72
C PRO A 36 5.28 21.03 14.52
N TRP A 37 6.02 22.13 14.56
CA TRP A 37 6.87 22.56 13.44
C TRP A 37 8.05 21.61 13.18
N ILE A 38 8.51 20.85 14.18
CA ILE A 38 9.60 19.87 14.02
C ILE A 38 9.12 18.67 13.20
N SER A 39 7.91 18.18 13.49
CA SER A 39 7.31 17.12 12.68
C SER A 39 7.04 17.58 11.25
N ASP A 40 6.59 18.83 11.08
CA ASP A 40 6.39 19.42 9.74
C ASP A 40 7.70 19.46 8.93
N LEU A 41 8.80 19.94 9.52
CA LEU A 41 10.11 19.94 8.89
C LEU A 41 10.62 18.51 8.62
N SER A 42 10.40 17.58 9.55
CA SER A 42 10.82 16.18 9.39
C SER A 42 10.11 15.53 8.21
N THR A 43 8.79 15.74 8.08
CA THR A 43 8.00 15.29 6.93
C THR A 43 8.51 15.93 5.64
N ILE A 44 8.77 17.23 5.62
CA ILE A 44 9.29 17.93 4.44
C ILE A 44 10.66 17.38 4.02
N VAL A 45 11.58 17.20 4.96
CA VAL A 45 12.92 16.64 4.70
C VAL A 45 12.82 15.24 4.11
N LEU A 46 11.93 14.39 4.65
CA LEU A 46 11.69 13.07 4.09
C LEU A 46 11.17 13.14 2.66
N LEU A 47 10.17 13.99 2.39
CA LEU A 47 9.60 14.12 1.05
C LEU A 47 10.64 14.59 0.03
N ARG A 48 11.54 15.50 0.42
CA ARG A 48 12.67 15.94 -0.42
C ARG A 48 13.69 14.83 -0.65
N ALA A 49 13.97 14.02 0.37
CA ALA A 49 14.86 12.88 0.20
C ALA A 49 14.26 11.87 -0.79
N MET A 50 12.96 11.58 -0.65
CA MET A 50 12.23 10.68 -1.56
C MET A 50 12.22 11.19 -3.00
N GLU A 51 12.00 12.50 -3.21
CA GLU A 51 12.07 13.16 -4.52
C GLU A 51 13.40 12.91 -5.24
N LYS A 52 14.52 12.95 -4.53
CA LYS A 52 15.85 12.71 -5.11
C LYS A 52 16.11 11.25 -5.47
N THR A 53 15.42 10.32 -4.82
CA THR A 53 15.70 8.89 -4.93
C THR A 53 14.79 8.15 -5.90
N ILE A 54 13.54 8.60 -6.06
CA ILE A 54 12.54 7.90 -6.87
C ILE A 54 12.11 8.85 -8.00
N PRO A 55 12.43 8.52 -9.27
CA PRO A 55 11.94 9.30 -10.40
C PRO A 55 10.42 9.24 -10.40
N ARG A 56 9.78 10.42 -10.42
CA ARG A 56 8.31 10.53 -10.41
C ARG A 56 7.68 10.21 -11.75
N ILE A 57 8.39 10.56 -12.81
CA ILE A 57 8.07 10.20 -14.19
C ILE A 57 8.95 9.01 -14.52
N PRO A 58 8.38 7.86 -14.89
CA PRO A 58 9.18 6.71 -15.26
C PRO A 58 9.90 6.97 -16.58
N ASP A 59 11.21 6.73 -16.58
CA ASP A 59 11.98 6.70 -17.82
C ASP A 59 11.64 5.45 -18.65
N GLN A 60 11.20 4.39 -17.95
CA GLN A 60 10.96 3.05 -18.50
C GLN A 60 9.78 2.39 -17.78
N THR A 61 9.12 1.47 -18.48
CA THR A 61 7.94 0.75 -18.00
C THR A 61 8.03 -0.74 -18.28
N THR A 62 7.06 -1.50 -17.77
CA THR A 62 6.93 -2.93 -18.11
C THR A 62 6.71 -3.18 -19.61
N HIS A 63 6.18 -2.21 -20.36
CA HIS A 63 6.05 -2.29 -21.81
C HIS A 63 7.31 -1.85 -22.56
N HIS A 64 7.88 -0.70 -22.21
CA HIS A 64 8.98 -0.08 -22.96
C HIS A 64 10.22 0.17 -22.08
N ASP A 65 11.41 -0.13 -22.59
CA ASP A 65 12.69 0.15 -21.96
C ASP A 65 13.26 1.54 -22.32
N TYR A 66 12.42 2.41 -22.86
CA TYR A 66 12.70 3.80 -23.22
C TYR A 66 11.50 4.70 -22.93
N LYS A 67 11.73 6.02 -22.91
CA LYS A 67 10.69 7.02 -22.70
C LYS A 67 9.68 6.97 -23.84
N THR A 68 8.41 6.88 -23.48
CA THR A 68 7.29 6.97 -24.40
C THR A 68 6.32 8.04 -23.92
N TYR A 69 5.56 8.61 -24.84
CA TYR A 69 4.50 9.55 -24.50
C TYR A 69 3.47 8.89 -23.59
N ASP A 70 3.08 7.64 -23.88
CA ASP A 70 2.11 6.89 -23.10
C ASP A 70 2.62 6.57 -21.69
N GLY A 71 3.92 6.27 -21.52
CA GLY A 71 4.51 6.09 -20.19
C GLY A 71 4.62 7.40 -19.38
N LEU A 72 4.77 8.54 -20.06
CA LEU A 72 4.81 9.87 -19.44
C LEU A 72 3.42 10.34 -19.00
N TYR A 73 2.41 10.09 -19.82
CA TYR A 73 1.02 10.50 -19.62
C TYR A 73 0.08 9.29 -19.45
N ASP A 74 0.46 8.32 -18.63
CA ASP A 74 -0.39 7.16 -18.33
C ASP A 74 -1.53 7.56 -17.37
N GLU A 75 -2.61 8.12 -17.93
CA GLU A 75 -3.85 8.39 -17.19
C GLU A 75 -4.54 7.11 -16.73
N SER A 76 -4.33 6.00 -17.45
CA SER A 76 -4.92 4.71 -17.12
C SER A 76 -4.32 4.11 -15.85
N ARG A 77 -3.08 4.49 -15.49
CA ARG A 77 -2.31 3.93 -14.36
C ARG A 77 -2.29 2.41 -14.38
N THR A 78 -2.30 1.84 -15.58
CA THR A 78 -2.29 0.40 -15.83
C THR A 78 -0.91 -0.11 -16.25
N VAL A 79 0.13 0.69 -16.04
CA VAL A 79 1.50 0.30 -16.34
C VAL A 79 2.39 0.51 -15.12
N HIS A 80 3.22 -0.49 -14.83
CA HIS A 80 4.25 -0.34 -13.80
C HIS A 80 5.50 0.33 -14.35
N ALA A 81 6.04 1.25 -13.56
CA ALA A 81 7.35 1.85 -13.80
C ALA A 81 8.47 0.80 -13.62
N LEU A 82 9.60 1.06 -14.26
CA LEU A 82 10.87 0.40 -13.96
C LEU A 82 11.88 1.47 -13.52
N LEU A 83 12.51 1.23 -12.37
CA LEU A 83 13.59 2.07 -11.86
C LEU A 83 14.92 1.74 -12.53
N LEU A 84 15.07 0.49 -12.99
CA LEU A 84 16.26 0.01 -13.67
C LEU A 84 15.91 -0.64 -15.01
N PRO A 85 16.80 -0.55 -16.02
CA PRO A 85 16.62 -1.26 -17.29
C PRO A 85 16.49 -2.76 -17.13
N LYS A 86 15.68 -3.35 -18.02
CA LYS A 86 15.53 -4.81 -18.10
C LYS A 86 16.88 -5.45 -18.43
N MET A 87 17.20 -6.53 -17.74
CA MET A 87 18.40 -7.31 -18.01
C MET A 87 18.25 -8.09 -19.32
N SER A 88 19.35 -8.26 -20.06
CA SER A 88 19.34 -9.01 -21.31
C SER A 88 18.96 -10.48 -21.11
N LYS A 89 18.27 -11.06 -22.10
CA LYS A 89 17.89 -12.49 -22.10
C LYS A 89 19.10 -13.41 -21.91
N ALA A 90 20.25 -13.08 -22.49
CA ALA A 90 21.48 -13.85 -22.33
C ALA A 90 21.96 -13.90 -20.87
N LYS A 91 21.80 -12.82 -20.11
CA LYS A 91 22.16 -12.81 -18.69
C LYS A 91 21.14 -13.57 -17.83
N THR A 92 19.85 -13.42 -18.12
CA THR A 92 18.78 -14.09 -17.35
C THR A 92 18.70 -15.59 -17.62
N SER A 93 19.10 -16.05 -18.81
CA SER A 93 19.19 -17.48 -19.15
C SER A 93 20.21 -18.28 -18.34
N LYS A 94 21.14 -17.60 -17.65
CA LYS A 94 22.18 -18.21 -16.81
C LYS A 94 21.84 -18.17 -15.32
N LEU A 95 20.62 -17.74 -14.96
CA LEU A 95 20.21 -17.71 -13.56
C LEU A 95 20.01 -19.14 -13.03
N PRO A 96 20.24 -19.38 -11.73
CA PRO A 96 19.96 -20.67 -11.11
C PRO A 96 18.50 -21.06 -11.25
N ASP A 97 18.23 -22.36 -11.16
CA ASP A 97 16.87 -22.88 -11.18
C ASP A 97 16.05 -22.34 -10.00
N VAL A 98 14.75 -22.10 -10.24
CA VAL A 98 13.87 -21.48 -9.24
C VAL A 98 13.67 -22.40 -8.03
N ASP A 99 13.63 -23.71 -8.22
CA ASP A 99 13.46 -24.67 -7.11
C ASP A 99 14.72 -24.73 -6.25
N GLU A 100 15.92 -24.61 -6.84
CA GLU A 100 17.17 -24.49 -6.07
C GLU A 100 17.20 -23.23 -5.22
N VAL A 101 16.79 -22.09 -5.79
CA VAL A 101 16.75 -20.80 -5.06
C VAL A 101 15.68 -20.82 -3.97
N LYS A 102 14.53 -21.45 -4.23
CA LYS A 102 13.42 -21.55 -3.27
C LYS A 102 13.84 -22.22 -1.96
N GLU A 103 14.72 -23.22 -2.01
CA GLU A 103 15.25 -23.88 -0.82
C GLU A 103 16.04 -22.94 0.11
N LEU A 104 16.63 -21.85 -0.43
CA LEU A 104 17.31 -20.84 0.37
C LEU A 104 16.34 -20.01 1.23
N PHE A 105 15.10 -19.85 0.78
CA PHE A 105 14.05 -19.08 1.47
C PHE A 105 13.14 -19.95 2.33
N ARG A 106 13.28 -21.29 2.27
CA ARG A 106 12.47 -22.21 3.06
C ARG A 106 12.75 -21.99 4.55
N ARG A 107 11.68 -21.64 5.29
CA ARG A 107 11.75 -21.52 6.74
C ARG A 107 11.96 -22.91 7.37
N LYS A 108 13.06 -23.09 8.09
CA LYS A 108 13.34 -24.29 8.89
C LYS A 108 12.78 -24.19 10.31
N GLU A 109 12.90 -22.99 10.90
CA GLU A 109 12.42 -22.67 12.24
C GLU A 109 11.76 -21.29 12.22
N PHE A 110 10.76 -21.10 13.06
CA PHE A 110 10.13 -19.80 13.24
C PHE A 110 11.10 -18.83 13.92
N LYS A 111 11.28 -17.66 13.31
CA LYS A 111 12.07 -16.56 13.87
C LYS A 111 11.14 -15.37 14.11
N PRO A 112 10.77 -15.08 15.37
CA PRO A 112 9.89 -13.95 15.66
C PRO A 112 10.57 -12.63 15.33
N GLU A 113 9.76 -11.62 15.00
CA GLU A 113 10.21 -10.23 14.96
C GLU A 113 10.40 -9.75 16.41
N ASP A 114 11.61 -9.37 16.77
CA ASP A 114 12.00 -9.06 18.16
C ASP A 114 12.32 -7.57 18.38
N HIS A 115 12.34 -6.75 17.32
CA HIS A 115 12.76 -5.35 17.42
C HIS A 115 11.60 -4.38 17.63
N ARG A 116 10.41 -4.66 17.09
CA ARG A 116 9.28 -3.73 17.03
C ARG A 116 8.01 -4.26 17.68
N GLN A 117 8.02 -5.52 18.15
CA GLN A 117 6.87 -6.15 18.79
C GLN A 117 5.64 -6.12 17.87
N SER A 118 5.86 -6.35 16.58
CA SER A 118 4.77 -6.36 15.60
C SER A 118 3.82 -7.52 15.89
N SER A 119 2.52 -7.23 16.01
CA SER A 119 1.50 -8.27 16.14
C SER A 119 1.10 -8.83 14.79
N VAL A 120 0.35 -9.94 14.78
CA VAL A 120 -0.24 -10.53 13.55
C VAL A 120 -1.18 -9.59 12.81
N PHE A 121 -1.66 -8.51 13.44
CA PHE A 121 -2.45 -7.49 12.75
C PHE A 121 -1.61 -6.74 11.70
N PHE A 122 -0.34 -6.49 11.98
CA PHE A 122 0.56 -5.77 11.07
C PHE A 122 0.68 -6.41 9.69
N PRO A 123 0.99 -7.72 9.53
CA PRO A 123 1.05 -8.33 8.21
C PRO A 123 -0.30 -8.34 7.49
N PHE A 124 -1.43 -8.54 8.17
CA PHE A 124 -2.74 -8.45 7.53
C PHE A 124 -3.05 -7.04 7.04
N TRP A 125 -2.72 -6.01 7.83
CA TRP A 125 -2.85 -4.62 7.39
C TRP A 125 -1.93 -4.31 6.22
N ALA A 126 -0.66 -4.72 6.29
CA ALA A 126 0.31 -4.56 5.22
C ALA A 126 -0.23 -5.18 3.92
N GLN A 127 -0.68 -6.43 3.99
CA GLN A 127 -1.21 -7.14 2.84
C GLN A 127 -2.48 -6.48 2.30
N TRP A 128 -3.47 -6.17 3.14
CA TRP A 128 -4.68 -5.47 2.71
C TRP A 128 -4.34 -4.12 2.05
N PHE A 129 -3.49 -3.32 2.69
CA PHE A 129 -3.10 -1.98 2.25
C PHE A 129 -2.44 -1.99 0.87
N VAL A 130 -1.53 -2.94 0.59
CA VAL A 130 -0.73 -2.92 -0.64
C VAL A 130 -1.48 -3.36 -1.89
N HIS A 131 -2.57 -4.11 -1.76
CA HIS A 131 -3.33 -4.60 -2.92
C HIS A 131 -4.06 -3.50 -3.70
N GLN A 132 -4.04 -2.25 -3.20
CA GLN A 132 -4.51 -1.08 -3.94
C GLN A 132 -3.53 -0.63 -5.06
N PHE A 133 -2.29 -1.11 -4.99
CA PHE A 133 -1.25 -0.85 -5.99
C PHE A 133 -0.57 -2.12 -6.53
N PHE A 134 -0.68 -3.25 -5.82
CA PHE A 134 -0.21 -4.56 -6.30
C PHE A 134 -1.37 -5.51 -6.54
N ASN A 135 -1.92 -5.41 -7.74
CA ASN A 135 -3.10 -6.13 -8.22
C ASN A 135 -2.80 -6.73 -9.59
N SER A 136 -1.69 -7.47 -9.72
CA SER A 136 -1.21 -7.97 -11.02
C SER A 136 -2.29 -8.75 -11.79
N SER A 137 -2.45 -8.43 -13.07
CA SER A 137 -3.39 -9.10 -13.97
C SER A 137 -2.96 -10.55 -14.21
N THR A 138 -3.93 -11.46 -14.16
CA THR A 138 -3.74 -12.86 -14.54
C THR A 138 -3.81 -13.08 -16.05
N GLU A 139 -4.39 -12.12 -16.79
CA GLU A 139 -4.57 -12.20 -18.25
C GLU A 139 -3.38 -11.58 -18.98
N VAL A 140 -2.86 -10.46 -18.48
CA VAL A 140 -1.77 -9.70 -19.08
C VAL A 140 -0.62 -9.60 -18.09
N PRO A 141 0.41 -10.45 -18.19
CA PRO A 141 1.55 -10.42 -17.28
C PRO A 141 2.26 -9.06 -17.27
N GLY A 142 2.55 -8.54 -16.08
CA GLY A 142 3.29 -7.27 -15.91
C GLY A 142 2.42 -6.01 -15.94
N THR A 143 1.10 -6.15 -16.04
CA THR A 143 0.13 -5.05 -15.86
C THR A 143 -0.72 -5.30 -14.62
N PRO A 144 -1.34 -4.27 -14.03
CA PRO A 144 -2.32 -4.39 -12.98
C PRO A 144 -3.71 -4.67 -13.55
N GLN A 145 -4.59 -5.26 -12.73
CA GLN A 145 -5.98 -5.58 -13.06
C GLN A 145 -6.87 -4.32 -13.09
N TRP A 146 -6.49 -3.28 -12.36
CA TRP A 146 -7.14 -1.96 -12.38
C TRP A 146 -6.14 -0.87 -11.96
N GLN A 147 -6.58 0.39 -12.08
CA GLN A 147 -5.81 1.59 -11.75
C GLN A 147 -5.03 1.47 -10.43
N THR A 148 -3.71 1.63 -10.50
CA THR A 148 -2.84 1.61 -9.33
C THR A 148 -2.69 3.01 -8.72
N GLY A 149 -2.48 3.05 -7.40
CA GLY A 149 -2.20 4.29 -6.67
C GLY A 149 -2.83 4.29 -5.29
N PHE A 150 -2.80 5.42 -4.60
CA PHE A 150 -3.49 5.56 -3.32
C PHE A 150 -4.96 5.95 -3.56
N ASN A 151 -5.78 4.97 -3.94
CA ASN A 151 -7.17 5.17 -4.37
C ASN A 151 -8.19 4.29 -3.63
N LEU A 152 -7.73 3.49 -2.65
CA LEU A 152 -8.53 2.49 -1.95
C LEU A 152 -9.19 1.43 -2.87
N SER A 153 -8.58 1.13 -4.02
CA SER A 153 -9.13 0.12 -4.94
C SER A 153 -9.16 -1.32 -4.38
N GLN A 154 -8.42 -1.62 -3.30
CA GLN A 154 -8.61 -2.88 -2.57
C GLN A 154 -9.96 -2.98 -1.85
N LEU A 155 -10.64 -1.84 -1.63
CA LEU A 155 -11.96 -1.75 -1.01
C LEU A 155 -13.05 -1.55 -2.07
N TYR A 156 -12.84 -0.61 -3.01
CA TYR A 156 -13.86 -0.23 -4.01
C TYR A 156 -13.70 -0.91 -5.37
N GLY A 157 -12.53 -1.50 -5.65
CA GLY A 157 -12.25 -2.17 -6.92
C GLY A 157 -12.05 -1.25 -8.10
N SER A 158 -12.33 -1.80 -9.28
CA SER A 158 -12.44 -1.04 -10.52
C SER A 158 -13.69 -0.16 -10.51
N PHE A 159 -13.80 0.78 -11.45
CA PHE A 159 -15.01 1.58 -11.61
C PHE A 159 -16.27 0.72 -11.74
N LYS A 160 -16.21 -0.39 -12.49
CA LYS A 160 -17.33 -1.31 -12.64
C LYS A 160 -17.73 -1.95 -11.30
N HIS A 161 -16.76 -2.50 -10.57
CA HIS A 161 -17.02 -3.13 -9.27
C HIS A 161 -17.58 -2.13 -8.25
N GLU A 162 -17.06 -0.90 -8.25
CA GLU A 162 -17.54 0.18 -7.42
C GLU A 162 -19.04 0.48 -7.65
N GLN A 163 -19.50 0.48 -8.91
CA GLN A 163 -20.92 0.65 -9.21
C GLN A 163 -21.75 -0.57 -8.76
N GLU A 164 -21.23 -1.78 -8.92
CA GLU A 164 -21.92 -3.03 -8.55
C GLU A 164 -22.13 -3.16 -7.02
N MET A 165 -21.16 -2.70 -6.22
CA MET A 165 -21.20 -2.80 -4.76
C MET A 165 -22.02 -1.70 -4.08
N ARG A 166 -22.41 -0.64 -4.79
CA ARG A 166 -23.19 0.48 -4.21
C ARG A 166 -24.66 0.15 -4.01
N THR A 167 -25.26 0.69 -2.95
CA THR A 167 -26.72 0.65 -2.74
C THR A 167 -27.45 1.64 -3.64
N PHE A 168 -26.76 2.71 -4.08
CA PHE A 168 -27.35 3.90 -4.68
C PHE A 168 -28.39 4.58 -3.76
N ASP A 169 -28.21 4.39 -2.45
CA ASP A 169 -28.97 5.06 -1.40
C ASP A 169 -28.01 5.63 -0.36
N LYS A 170 -28.05 6.97 -0.20
CA LYS A 170 -27.27 7.75 0.78
C LYS A 170 -25.77 7.43 0.76
N GLY A 171 -25.23 7.13 -0.41
CA GLY A 171 -23.83 6.87 -0.68
C GLY A 171 -23.27 5.64 0.05
N ARG A 172 -24.10 4.61 0.30
CA ARG A 172 -23.68 3.40 1.02
C ARG A 172 -23.18 2.30 0.09
N ILE A 173 -22.39 1.40 0.66
CA ILE A 173 -22.01 0.10 0.11
C ILE A 173 -23.00 -0.97 0.59
N LYS A 174 -23.35 -1.90 -0.29
CA LYS A 174 -24.19 -3.07 -0.02
C LYS A 174 -23.52 -3.96 1.04
N THR A 175 -24.28 -4.32 2.06
CA THR A 175 -23.85 -5.17 3.16
C THR A 175 -24.95 -6.16 3.50
N GLU A 176 -24.58 -7.23 4.21
CA GLU A 176 -25.51 -8.21 4.77
C GLU A 176 -25.43 -8.17 6.30
N SER A 177 -26.56 -8.36 6.98
CA SER A 177 -26.57 -8.52 8.43
C SER A 177 -26.49 -9.99 8.78
N VAL A 178 -25.48 -10.37 9.55
CA VAL A 178 -25.30 -11.74 10.06
C VAL A 178 -25.15 -11.64 11.57
N ASN A 179 -26.05 -12.28 12.32
CA ASN A 179 -26.08 -12.22 13.78
C ASN A 179 -26.11 -10.78 14.35
N GLY A 180 -26.81 -9.85 13.68
CA GLY A 180 -26.90 -8.45 14.08
C GLY A 180 -25.69 -7.59 13.71
N GLU A 181 -24.69 -8.16 13.06
CA GLU A 181 -23.45 -7.49 12.67
C GLU A 181 -23.40 -7.26 11.15
N GLU A 182 -22.82 -6.13 10.72
CA GLU A 182 -22.74 -5.74 9.30
C GLU A 182 -21.51 -6.39 8.63
N TYR A 183 -21.73 -7.16 7.56
CA TYR A 183 -20.67 -7.83 6.79
C TYR A 183 -20.73 -7.44 5.31
N PRO A 184 -19.63 -7.61 4.55
CA PRO A 184 -19.70 -7.53 3.09
C PRO A 184 -20.78 -8.48 2.57
N ARG A 185 -21.43 -8.10 1.48
CA ARG A 185 -22.40 -8.98 0.79
C ARG A 185 -21.72 -10.30 0.39
N THR A 186 -22.48 -11.39 0.36
CA THR A 186 -21.99 -12.66 -0.17
C THR A 186 -22.39 -12.84 -1.64
N THR A 187 -21.54 -13.55 -2.39
CA THR A 187 -21.78 -13.96 -3.77
C THR A 187 -21.40 -15.43 -3.94
N GLU A 188 -21.90 -16.05 -5.01
CA GLU A 188 -21.51 -17.41 -5.37
C GLU A 188 -20.01 -17.46 -5.66
N ASN A 189 -19.35 -18.52 -5.19
CA ASN A 189 -17.92 -18.70 -5.37
C ASN A 189 -17.59 -19.06 -6.82
N GLN A 190 -17.38 -18.03 -7.64
CA GLN A 190 -16.96 -18.17 -9.04
C GLN A 190 -15.56 -18.78 -9.21
N PHE A 191 -14.82 -18.99 -8.11
CA PHE A 191 -13.43 -19.43 -8.08
C PHE A 191 -13.27 -20.79 -7.39
N LYS A 192 -14.33 -21.61 -7.38
CA LYS A 192 -14.26 -22.99 -6.90
C LYS A 192 -13.15 -23.75 -7.64
N GLY A 193 -12.14 -24.21 -6.90
CA GLY A 193 -10.96 -24.87 -7.47
C GLY A 193 -9.78 -23.96 -7.79
N TYR A 194 -9.86 -22.66 -7.51
CA TYR A 194 -8.73 -21.75 -7.63
C TYR A 194 -7.57 -22.22 -6.74
N LYS A 195 -6.37 -22.28 -7.34
CA LYS A 195 -5.17 -22.73 -6.67
C LYS A 195 -4.31 -21.54 -6.25
N ILE A 196 -4.06 -21.43 -4.95
CA ILE A 196 -3.08 -20.50 -4.39
C ILE A 196 -1.80 -21.31 -4.12
N ALA A 197 -0.72 -20.98 -4.82
CA ALA A 197 0.57 -21.69 -4.72
C ALA A 197 0.42 -23.22 -4.88
N GLY A 198 -0.39 -23.66 -5.86
CA GLY A 198 -0.65 -25.07 -6.16
C GLY A 198 -1.65 -25.76 -5.22
N HIS A 199 -2.07 -25.12 -4.14
CA HIS A 199 -3.03 -25.67 -3.18
C HIS A 199 -4.42 -25.12 -3.47
N GLN A 200 -5.44 -25.97 -3.45
CA GLN A 200 -6.82 -25.53 -3.61
C GLN A 200 -7.18 -24.62 -2.45
N ALA A 201 -7.62 -23.40 -2.75
CA ALA A 201 -8.08 -22.48 -1.73
C ALA A 201 -9.35 -23.02 -1.09
N PHE A 202 -9.36 -23.15 0.23
CA PHE A 202 -10.55 -23.55 0.98
C PHE A 202 -11.50 -22.36 1.08
N MET A 203 -12.46 -22.30 0.16
CA MET A 203 -13.53 -21.31 0.14
C MET A 203 -14.83 -22.08 -0.09
N GLY A 204 -15.85 -21.82 0.74
CA GLY A 204 -17.17 -22.46 0.63
C GLY A 204 -17.88 -22.10 -0.68
N ASP A 205 -19.13 -22.54 -0.83
CA ASP A 205 -19.93 -22.23 -2.03
C ASP A 205 -20.26 -20.73 -2.13
N LYS A 206 -20.25 -20.00 -1.00
CA LYS A 206 -20.36 -18.54 -0.95
C LYS A 206 -19.11 -17.90 -0.39
N VAL A 207 -18.78 -16.73 -0.93
CA VAL A 207 -17.65 -15.89 -0.51
C VAL A 207 -18.12 -14.44 -0.39
N PHE A 208 -17.35 -13.60 0.30
CA PHE A 208 -17.60 -12.16 0.31
C PHE A 208 -17.33 -11.57 -1.07
N ASP A 209 -18.26 -10.74 -1.54
CA ASP A 209 -18.15 -9.94 -2.75
C ASP A 209 -17.19 -8.78 -2.48
N VAL A 210 -15.93 -8.98 -2.84
CA VAL A 210 -14.84 -8.02 -2.63
C VAL A 210 -14.00 -7.91 -3.90
N PRO A 211 -13.35 -6.76 -4.16
CA PRO A 211 -12.59 -6.59 -5.39
C PRO A 211 -11.41 -7.55 -5.50
N VAL A 212 -10.75 -7.80 -4.36
CA VAL A 212 -9.54 -8.63 -4.29
C VAL A 212 -9.93 -10.01 -3.78
N MET A 213 -10.34 -10.88 -4.71
CA MET A 213 -10.84 -12.23 -4.41
C MET A 213 -9.98 -13.04 -3.42
N PRO A 214 -8.63 -13.06 -3.52
CA PRO A 214 -7.80 -13.80 -2.57
C PRO A 214 -7.94 -13.39 -1.10
N PHE A 215 -8.54 -12.23 -0.80
CA PHE A 215 -8.82 -11.81 0.57
C PHE A 215 -9.71 -12.81 1.32
N ASN A 216 -10.64 -13.47 0.63
CA ASN A 216 -11.53 -14.49 1.20
C ASN A 216 -10.77 -15.68 1.80
N ALA A 217 -9.52 -15.94 1.38
CA ALA A 217 -8.71 -17.03 1.93
C ALA A 217 -8.08 -16.69 3.30
N LEU A 218 -8.10 -15.43 3.72
CA LEU A 218 -7.40 -14.95 4.91
C LEU A 218 -8.35 -14.17 5.84
N PRO A 219 -8.87 -14.79 6.91
CA PRO A 219 -9.83 -14.15 7.81
C PRO A 219 -9.37 -12.82 8.40
N GLY A 220 -8.07 -12.68 8.68
CA GLY A 220 -7.49 -11.44 9.19
C GLY A 220 -7.61 -10.26 8.20
N ILE A 221 -7.47 -10.53 6.90
CA ILE A 221 -7.68 -9.52 5.85
C ILE A 221 -9.17 -9.19 5.74
N MET A 222 -10.04 -10.21 5.79
CA MET A 222 -11.48 -9.97 5.72
C MET A 222 -12.03 -9.23 6.92
N ALA A 223 -11.45 -9.41 8.11
CA ALA A 223 -11.78 -8.60 9.28
C ALA A 223 -11.47 -7.11 9.03
N ILE A 224 -10.28 -6.80 8.50
CA ILE A 224 -9.90 -5.42 8.15
C ILE A 224 -10.83 -4.86 7.07
N HIS A 225 -11.08 -5.64 6.01
CA HIS A 225 -11.95 -5.23 4.91
C HIS A 225 -13.38 -4.92 5.40
N THR A 226 -13.92 -5.76 6.28
CA THR A 226 -15.24 -5.56 6.90
C THR A 226 -15.29 -4.27 7.72
N VAL A 227 -14.26 -4.02 8.55
CA VAL A 227 -14.15 -2.76 9.32
C VAL A 227 -14.14 -1.55 8.38
N MET A 228 -13.47 -1.64 7.24
CA MET A 228 -13.38 -0.54 6.28
C MET A 228 -14.68 -0.29 5.52
N ILE A 229 -15.47 -1.33 5.20
CA ILE A 229 -16.83 -1.16 4.66
C ILE A 229 -17.74 -0.47 5.70
N ARG A 230 -17.74 -0.96 6.94
CA ARG A 230 -18.50 -0.34 8.05
C ARG A 230 -18.12 1.12 8.24
N ASN A 231 -16.83 1.43 8.17
CA ASN A 231 -16.32 2.80 8.27
C ASN A 231 -16.81 3.68 7.11
N HIS A 232 -16.82 3.18 5.87
CA HIS A 232 -17.41 3.89 4.74
C HIS A 232 -18.89 4.19 4.98
N ASN A 233 -19.70 3.17 5.31
CA ASN A 233 -21.14 3.33 5.55
C ASN A 233 -21.44 4.30 6.70
N ARG A 234 -20.64 4.26 7.77
CA ARG A 234 -20.72 5.23 8.89
C ARG A 234 -20.39 6.65 8.44
N ASN A 235 -19.38 6.84 7.59
CA ASN A 235 -19.04 8.16 7.05
C ASN A 235 -20.16 8.68 6.13
N ALA A 236 -20.71 7.83 5.27
CA ALA A 236 -21.83 8.15 4.39
C ALA A 236 -23.08 8.56 5.19
N GLU A 237 -23.43 7.81 6.23
CA GLU A 237 -24.56 8.13 7.12
C GLU A 237 -24.39 9.49 7.81
N ARG A 238 -23.18 9.77 8.33
CA ARG A 238 -22.87 11.07 8.94
C ARG A 238 -22.98 12.22 7.95
N LEU A 239 -22.52 12.02 6.71
CA LEU A 239 -22.64 13.01 5.65
C LEU A 239 -24.10 13.25 5.26
N ALA A 240 -24.87 12.18 5.06
CA ALA A 240 -26.30 12.26 4.73
C ALA A 240 -27.09 13.01 5.82
N THR A 241 -26.74 12.78 7.09
CA THR A 241 -27.36 13.46 8.24
C THR A 241 -26.97 14.94 8.31
N ALA A 242 -25.68 15.24 8.17
CA ALA A 242 -25.17 16.61 8.29
C ALA A 242 -25.49 17.49 7.07
N TYR A 243 -25.66 16.88 5.90
CA TYR A 243 -25.88 17.57 4.62
C TYR A 243 -27.04 16.96 3.83
N PRO A 244 -28.31 17.18 4.23
CA PRO A 244 -29.47 16.52 3.64
C PRO A 244 -29.75 16.84 2.16
N ARG A 245 -29.04 17.81 1.58
CA ARG A 245 -29.17 18.21 0.16
C ARG A 245 -28.20 17.47 -0.77
N MET A 246 -27.20 16.77 -0.22
CA MET A 246 -26.26 16.01 -1.05
C MET A 246 -26.96 14.77 -1.59
N ASP A 247 -26.74 14.48 -2.87
CA ASP A 247 -27.24 13.25 -3.48
C ASP A 247 -26.36 12.03 -3.12
N ASP A 248 -26.80 10.85 -3.56
CA ASP A 248 -26.08 9.59 -3.32
C ASP A 248 -24.62 9.62 -3.81
N GLU A 249 -24.39 10.15 -5.01
CA GLU A 249 -23.07 10.19 -5.63
C GLU A 249 -22.12 11.12 -4.86
N GLU A 250 -22.57 12.32 -4.53
CA GLU A 250 -21.79 13.27 -3.76
C GLU A 250 -21.44 12.72 -2.37
N ILE A 251 -22.40 12.05 -1.70
CA ILE A 251 -22.16 11.41 -0.40
C ILE A 251 -21.14 10.26 -0.55
N PHE A 252 -21.31 9.39 -1.54
CA PHE A 252 -20.41 8.27 -1.78
C PHE A 252 -18.97 8.73 -2.01
N GLN A 253 -18.76 9.69 -2.92
CA GLN A 253 -17.44 10.21 -3.24
C GLN A 253 -16.80 10.91 -2.04
N LYS A 254 -17.58 11.66 -1.24
CA LYS A 254 -17.07 12.28 -0.01
C LYS A 254 -16.72 11.24 1.06
N ALA A 255 -17.55 10.21 1.25
CA ALA A 255 -17.26 9.10 2.17
C ALA A 255 -15.99 8.35 1.75
N LYS A 256 -15.79 8.16 0.44
CA LYS A 256 -14.56 7.59 -0.15
C LYS A 256 -13.34 8.46 0.13
N LEU A 257 -13.40 9.77 -0.11
CA LEU A 257 -12.31 10.71 0.19
C LEU A 257 -11.93 10.73 1.67
N ILE A 258 -12.93 10.71 2.56
CA ILE A 258 -12.70 10.63 4.02
C ILE A 258 -11.98 9.31 4.37
N SER A 259 -12.45 8.19 3.81
CA SER A 259 -11.86 6.87 4.04
C SER A 259 -10.41 6.81 3.54
N ILE A 260 -10.12 7.39 2.36
CA ILE A 260 -8.77 7.52 1.82
C ILE A 260 -7.89 8.28 2.81
N ALA A 261 -8.33 9.45 3.28
CA ALA A 261 -7.57 10.26 4.22
C ALA A 261 -7.33 9.56 5.57
N GLN A 262 -8.31 8.78 6.06
CA GLN A 262 -8.18 7.98 7.27
C GLN A 262 -7.12 6.88 7.11
N VAL A 263 -7.15 6.14 6.00
CA VAL A 263 -6.14 5.11 5.71
C VAL A 263 -4.76 5.74 5.50
N MET A 264 -4.65 6.88 4.80
CA MET A 264 -3.37 7.62 4.68
C MET A 264 -2.81 7.97 6.05
N LYS A 265 -3.67 8.48 6.95
CA LYS A 265 -3.26 8.88 8.29
C LYS A 265 -2.78 7.68 9.10
N VAL A 266 -3.56 6.60 9.19
CA VAL A 266 -3.16 5.37 9.91
C VAL A 266 -1.88 4.80 9.31
N THR A 267 -1.78 4.74 7.98
CA THR A 267 -0.59 4.22 7.33
C THR A 267 0.65 5.08 7.63
N MET A 268 0.55 6.41 7.60
CA MET A 268 1.71 7.27 7.87
C MET A 268 2.07 7.32 9.35
N GLU A 269 1.08 7.52 10.22
CA GLU A 269 1.31 7.81 11.64
C GLU A 269 1.53 6.57 12.48
N ASP A 270 0.89 5.45 12.14
CA ASP A 270 1.04 4.18 12.85
C ASP A 270 1.93 3.21 12.08
N TYR A 271 1.52 2.80 10.88
CA TYR A 271 2.20 1.74 10.14
C TYR A 271 3.66 2.12 9.79
N VAL A 272 3.87 3.27 9.15
CA VAL A 272 5.21 3.71 8.72
C VAL A 272 6.08 4.05 9.93
N ASN A 273 5.60 4.89 10.86
CA ASN A 273 6.41 5.29 12.02
C ASN A 273 6.78 4.12 12.92
N LYS A 274 5.84 3.22 13.24
CA LYS A 274 6.07 2.14 14.20
C LYS A 274 6.77 0.95 13.58
N HIS A 275 6.37 0.56 12.36
CA HIS A 275 6.75 -0.72 11.79
C HIS A 275 7.73 -0.65 10.62
N ILE A 276 7.88 0.51 9.96
CA ILE A 276 8.77 0.63 8.80
C ILE A 276 10.02 1.44 9.14
N LEU A 277 9.84 2.64 9.70
CA LEU A 277 10.94 3.53 10.03
C LEU A 277 11.78 3.00 11.19
N ALA A 278 13.07 2.81 10.96
CA ALA A 278 14.04 2.49 12.02
C ALA A 278 14.49 3.77 12.74
N SER A 279 13.52 4.61 13.14
CA SER A 279 13.74 5.99 13.58
C SER A 279 12.69 6.37 14.62
N ASN A 280 13.10 7.11 15.64
CA ASN A 280 12.19 7.71 16.63
C ASN A 280 11.63 9.06 16.16
N VAL A 281 12.04 9.55 14.99
CA VAL A 281 11.46 10.75 14.36
C VAL A 281 10.05 10.41 13.85
N GLU A 282 9.05 11.12 14.36
CA GLU A 282 7.65 10.94 13.95
C GLU A 282 7.31 11.77 12.71
N ILE A 283 6.85 11.08 11.67
CA ILE A 283 6.14 11.69 10.55
C ILE A 283 4.68 11.85 10.96
N ARG A 284 4.08 13.01 10.66
CA ARG A 284 2.65 13.23 10.91
C ARG A 284 1.91 13.57 9.63
N PHE A 285 0.73 12.99 9.47
CA PHE A 285 -0.20 13.34 8.40
C PHE A 285 -0.98 14.58 8.82
N ARG A 286 -0.53 15.74 8.31
CA ARG A 286 -1.14 17.03 8.61
C ARG A 286 -1.69 17.68 7.35
N PRO A 287 -3.01 17.74 7.18
CA PRO A 287 -3.63 18.41 6.03
C PRO A 287 -3.17 19.87 5.88
N ASN A 288 -2.93 20.55 7.01
CA ASN A 288 -2.51 21.96 7.01
C ASN A 288 -1.00 22.15 6.72
N LEU A 289 -0.20 21.09 6.62
CA LEU A 289 1.24 21.19 6.32
C LEU A 289 1.47 22.02 5.06
N LEU A 290 0.67 21.78 4.01
CA LEU A 290 0.74 22.45 2.71
C LEU A 290 0.51 23.98 2.80
N LYS A 291 -0.13 24.44 3.88
CA LYS A 291 -0.41 25.87 4.14
C LYS A 291 0.65 26.55 5.00
N THR A 292 1.63 25.80 5.53
CA THR A 292 2.63 26.34 6.45
C THR A 292 3.71 27.14 5.72
N ARG A 293 4.35 28.07 6.45
CA ARG A 293 5.56 28.76 5.99
C ARG A 293 6.67 27.76 5.64
N HIS A 294 6.81 26.69 6.41
CA HIS A 294 7.85 25.67 6.20
C HIS A 294 7.67 24.99 4.85
N TRP A 295 6.44 24.62 4.50
CA TRP A 295 6.13 24.11 3.17
C TRP A 295 6.45 25.12 2.07
N ARG A 296 6.04 26.39 2.24
CA ARG A 296 6.32 27.44 1.25
C ARG A 296 7.81 27.56 0.90
N TYR A 297 8.70 27.50 1.89
CA TYR A 297 10.14 27.68 1.68
C TYR A 297 10.91 26.38 1.39
N PHE A 298 10.43 25.24 1.91
CA PHE A 298 11.21 24.01 1.91
C PHE A 298 10.51 22.84 1.22
N LYS A 299 9.36 23.03 0.55
CA LYS A 299 8.70 21.95 -0.20
C LYS A 299 9.64 21.29 -1.24
N PRO A 300 9.42 20.02 -1.57
CA PRO A 300 10.01 19.38 -2.76
C PRO A 300 9.78 20.23 -4.02
N ALA A 301 10.72 20.20 -4.97
CA ALA A 301 10.56 20.93 -6.23
C ALA A 301 9.44 20.30 -7.09
N SER A 302 9.34 18.98 -7.05
CA SER A 302 8.33 18.16 -7.68
C SER A 302 7.44 17.52 -6.60
N PHE A 303 6.36 18.21 -6.26
CA PHE A 303 5.23 17.67 -5.52
C PHE A 303 4.03 17.54 -6.46
N MET A 304 4.10 16.59 -7.40
CA MET A 304 3.01 16.32 -8.34
C MET A 304 2.07 15.25 -7.76
N PRO A 305 0.75 15.32 -8.04
CA PRO A 305 -0.24 14.38 -7.52
C PRO A 305 -0.18 12.98 -8.17
N SER A 306 0.67 12.79 -9.18
CA SER A 306 0.81 11.51 -9.89
C SER A 306 1.96 10.68 -9.34
N ASN A 307 1.75 9.38 -9.24
CA ASN A 307 2.74 8.39 -8.82
C ASN A 307 2.66 7.19 -9.74
N SER A 308 3.80 6.73 -10.24
CA SER A 308 3.91 5.49 -11.01
C SER A 308 4.49 4.40 -10.14
N ILE A 309 3.71 3.35 -9.86
CA ILE A 309 4.13 2.24 -9.02
C ILE A 309 5.17 1.41 -9.77
N SER A 310 6.36 1.24 -9.20
CA SER A 310 7.42 0.46 -9.84
C SER A 310 7.30 -1.03 -9.60
N SER A 311 7.76 -1.83 -10.57
CA SER A 311 7.81 -3.30 -10.44
C SER A 311 8.78 -3.71 -9.34
N GLU A 312 9.89 -3.01 -9.18
CA GLU A 312 10.86 -3.23 -8.10
C GLU A 312 10.22 -3.03 -6.72
N PHE A 313 9.29 -2.07 -6.59
CA PHE A 313 8.55 -1.88 -5.34
C PHE A 313 7.61 -3.05 -5.05
N ASN A 314 6.96 -3.64 -6.08
CA ASN A 314 6.17 -4.86 -5.93
C ASN A 314 7.04 -6.02 -5.40
N PHE A 315 8.19 -6.26 -6.01
CA PHE A 315 9.12 -7.30 -5.54
C PHE A 315 9.63 -7.04 -4.12
N LEU A 316 9.97 -5.79 -3.80
CA LEU A 316 10.44 -5.40 -2.47
C LEU A 316 9.40 -5.69 -1.37
N TYR A 317 8.11 -5.56 -1.67
CA TYR A 317 7.02 -5.72 -0.70
C TYR A 317 6.56 -7.16 -0.49
N ARG A 318 7.29 -8.16 -1.00
CA ARG A 318 6.96 -9.58 -0.84
C ARG A 318 7.38 -10.11 0.52
N TRP A 319 6.81 -9.55 1.59
CA TRP A 319 7.14 -9.84 2.99
C TRP A 319 6.45 -11.09 3.55
N HIS A 320 6.47 -12.19 2.79
CA HIS A 320 5.84 -13.47 3.17
C HIS A 320 6.45 -14.12 4.41
N GLN A 321 7.56 -13.58 4.92
CA GLN A 321 8.19 -14.01 6.16
C GLN A 321 7.50 -13.45 7.43
N LEU A 322 6.60 -12.48 7.29
CA LEU A 322 5.88 -11.92 8.44
C LEU A 322 4.81 -12.87 8.98
#